data_AF-A0A6B2GCI6-F1
#
_entry.id   AF-A0A6B2GCI6-F1
#
_cell.length_a   1.000
_cell.length_b   1.000
_cell.length_c   1.000
_cell.angle_alpha   90.00
_cell.angle_beta   90.00
_cell.angle_gamma   90.00
#
_symmetry.space_group_name_H-M   'P 1'
#
loop_
_entity.id
_entity.type
_entity.pdbx_description
1 polymer ?
#
loop_
_entity_poly.entity_id
_entity_poly.type
_entity_poly.pdbx_seq_one_letter_code
_entity_poly.pdbx_strand_id
1 'polypeptide(L)'
;EICSKARYHNFSGMSGEGDFVYAPSKMFENLAWEEEILKKISSHYITKESLSDDLIAKLCLSRNANISWNLMSQIALSMFDYKIHTSSEVNAFEVYEQCCKKYLSLEPTLETNNTRPFYNKEIG
;
A
#
# COMPACT_ATOMS: atom_id res chain seq x y z
N GLU A 1 -18.98 -8.80 -5.55
CA GLU A 1 -20.41 -8.94 -5.95
C GLU A 1 -21.28 -9.69 -4.93
N ILE A 2 -20.79 -10.76 -4.29
CA ILE A 2 -21.58 -11.68 -3.44
C ILE A 2 -22.50 -10.98 -2.41
N CYS A 3 -22.00 -9.98 -1.67
CA CYS A 3 -22.80 -9.27 -0.65
C CYS A 3 -23.47 -7.99 -1.18
N SER A 4 -23.14 -7.54 -2.39
CA SER A 4 -23.68 -6.31 -2.97
C SER A 4 -25.10 -6.57 -3.51
N LYS A 5 -26.06 -5.78 -3.05
CA LYS A 5 -27.45 -5.83 -3.55
C LYS A 5 -27.83 -4.48 -4.14
N ALA A 6 -27.50 -4.29 -5.42
CA ALA A 6 -27.84 -3.09 -6.17
C ALA A 6 -28.90 -3.40 -7.24
N ARG A 7 -29.78 -2.44 -7.51
CA ARG A 7 -30.85 -2.57 -8.52
C ARG A 7 -30.30 -2.52 -9.95
N TYR A 8 -29.20 -1.79 -10.17
CA TYR A 8 -28.60 -1.61 -11.49
C TYR A 8 -27.18 -2.17 -11.49
N HIS A 9 -26.81 -2.82 -12.59
CA HIS A 9 -25.50 -3.46 -12.76
C HIS A 9 -24.34 -2.49 -12.54
N ASN A 10 -24.46 -1.25 -13.00
CA ASN A 10 -23.42 -0.22 -12.87
C ASN A 10 -23.09 0.16 -11.42
N PHE A 11 -23.95 -0.17 -10.45
CA PHE A 11 -23.74 0.11 -9.03
C PHE A 11 -23.52 -1.17 -8.21
N SER A 12 -23.29 -2.30 -8.88
CA SER A 12 -23.14 -3.60 -8.23
C SER A 12 -21.68 -3.95 -8.00
N GLY A 13 -21.41 -4.79 -7.01
CA GLY A 13 -20.06 -5.28 -6.73
C GLY A 13 -19.16 -4.23 -6.10
N MET A 14 -18.04 -3.93 -6.77
CA MET A 14 -17.06 -2.94 -6.34
C MET A 14 -17.19 -1.62 -7.11
N SER A 15 -18.29 -1.44 -7.84
CA SER A 15 -18.58 -0.20 -8.53
C SER A 15 -18.89 0.90 -7.51
N GLY A 16 -17.94 1.81 -7.34
CA GLY A 16 -17.99 2.95 -6.45
C GLY A 16 -16.84 3.92 -6.76
N GLU A 17 -16.70 4.96 -5.95
CA GLU A 17 -15.61 5.93 -6.10
C GLU A 17 -14.26 5.24 -5.91
N GLY A 18 -13.31 5.52 -6.81
CA GLY A 18 -12.02 4.81 -6.85
C GLY A 18 -11.20 4.92 -5.57
N ASP A 19 -11.38 5.99 -4.79
CA ASP A 19 -10.76 6.20 -3.49
C ASP A 19 -11.37 5.34 -2.36
N PHE A 20 -12.63 4.95 -2.51
CA PHE A 20 -13.37 4.18 -1.51
C PHE A 20 -13.36 2.67 -1.77
N VAL A 21 -13.10 2.22 -3.00
CA VAL A 21 -13.12 0.79 -3.37
C VAL A 21 -12.24 -0.07 -2.46
N TYR A 22 -11.12 0.46 -1.98
CA TYR A 22 -10.18 -0.25 -1.10
C TYR A 22 -10.52 -0.15 0.39
N ALA A 23 -11.42 0.74 0.81
CA ALA A 23 -11.72 0.93 2.23
C ALA A 23 -12.23 -0.36 2.92
N PRO A 24 -13.14 -1.16 2.31
CA PRO A 24 -13.59 -2.41 2.91
C PRO A 24 -12.46 -3.43 3.12
N SER A 25 -11.56 -3.61 2.14
CA SER A 25 -10.45 -4.56 2.29
C SER A 25 -9.45 -4.09 3.35
N LYS A 26 -9.13 -2.79 3.39
CA LYS A 26 -8.28 -2.21 4.45
C LYS A 26 -8.89 -2.36 5.84
N MET A 27 -10.22 -2.28 5.97
CA MET A 27 -10.89 -2.58 7.22
C MET A 27 -10.64 -4.03 7.66
N PHE A 28 -10.79 -5.00 6.75
CA PHE A 28 -10.59 -6.42 7.04
C PHE A 28 -9.13 -6.79 7.31
N GLU A 29 -8.15 -6.06 6.76
CA GLU A 29 -6.73 -6.24 7.11
C GLU A 29 -6.47 -6.11 8.62
N ASN A 30 -7.30 -5.35 9.37
CA ASN A 30 -7.18 -5.26 10.83
C ASN A 30 -7.44 -6.60 11.53
N LEU A 31 -8.29 -7.47 10.99
CA LEU A 31 -8.56 -8.79 11.59
C LEU A 31 -7.32 -9.67 11.66
N ALA A 32 -6.37 -9.48 10.74
CA ALA A 32 -5.09 -10.19 10.77
C ALA A 32 -4.16 -9.74 11.92
N TRP A 33 -4.57 -8.72 12.69
CA TRP A 33 -3.84 -8.20 13.84
C TRP A 33 -4.63 -8.38 15.16
N GLU A 34 -5.79 -9.02 15.12
CA GLU A 34 -6.57 -9.36 16.30
C GLU A 34 -6.10 -10.70 16.89
N GLU A 35 -5.68 -10.71 18.16
CA GLU A 35 -5.07 -11.88 18.80
C GLU A 35 -5.97 -13.13 18.74
N GLU A 36 -7.26 -12.94 19.01
CA GLU A 36 -8.25 -14.03 18.94
C GLU A 36 -8.38 -14.62 17.53
N ILE A 37 -8.32 -13.77 16.51
CA ILE A 37 -8.43 -14.21 15.11
C ILE A 37 -7.16 -14.94 14.72
N LEU A 38 -5.98 -14.39 15.03
CA LEU A 38 -4.68 -15.02 14.78
C LEU A 38 -4.61 -16.42 15.40
N LYS A 39 -5.10 -16.60 16.63
CA LYS A 39 -5.15 -17.90 17.30
C LYS A 39 -6.11 -18.89 16.61
N LYS A 40 -7.25 -18.39 16.10
CA LYS A 40 -8.24 -19.20 15.37
C LYS A 40 -7.77 -19.64 13.98
N ILE A 41 -6.99 -18.80 13.29
CA ILE A 41 -6.56 -19.05 11.89
C ILE A 41 -5.17 -19.68 11.77
N SER A 42 -4.43 -19.84 12.89
CA SER A 42 -3.06 -20.39 12.89
C SER A 42 -3.00 -21.81 13.45
N SER A 43 -2.16 -22.64 12.82
CA SER A 43 -1.82 -23.98 13.29
C SER A 43 -0.49 -24.41 12.67
N HIS A 44 0.42 -24.96 13.47
CA HIS A 44 1.69 -25.48 12.99
C HIS A 44 1.45 -26.64 12.02
N TYR A 45 2.10 -26.60 10.85
CA TYR A 45 1.78 -27.52 9.76
C TYR A 45 1.96 -29.02 10.12
N ILE A 46 2.95 -29.34 10.97
CA ILE A 46 3.20 -30.70 11.49
C ILE A 46 2.43 -30.94 12.80
N THR A 47 2.84 -30.31 13.91
CA THR A 47 2.32 -30.57 15.26
C THR A 47 0.84 -30.20 15.46
N LYS A 48 0.26 -29.42 14.56
CA LYS A 48 -1.11 -28.87 14.63
C LYS A 48 -1.38 -27.94 15.80
N GLU A 49 -0.36 -27.60 16.57
CA GLU A 49 -0.45 -26.66 17.68
C GLU A 49 -0.76 -25.25 17.18
N SER A 50 -1.61 -24.53 17.90
CA SER A 50 -1.86 -23.10 17.63
C SER A 50 -0.63 -22.26 17.96
N LEU A 51 -0.56 -21.06 17.38
CA LEU A 51 0.48 -20.10 17.71
C LEU A 51 0.43 -19.73 19.20
N SER A 52 1.60 -19.60 19.84
CA SER A 52 1.68 -19.26 21.26
C SER A 52 1.30 -17.80 21.52
N ASP A 53 0.75 -17.53 22.71
CA ASP A 53 0.31 -16.18 23.09
C ASP A 53 1.49 -15.18 23.11
N ASP A 54 2.68 -15.61 23.50
CA ASP A 54 3.91 -14.79 23.44
C ASP A 54 4.29 -14.38 22.01
N LEU A 55 4.17 -15.30 21.04
CA LEU A 55 4.45 -15.00 19.64
C LEU A 55 3.37 -14.09 19.02
N ILE A 56 2.10 -14.31 19.37
CA ILE A 56 0.99 -13.45 18.94
C ILE A 56 1.22 -12.02 19.43
N ALA A 57 1.54 -11.83 20.72
CA ALA A 57 1.82 -10.51 21.29
C ALA A 57 2.96 -9.80 20.56
N LYS A 58 4.08 -10.50 20.30
CA LYS A 58 5.22 -9.96 19.53
C LYS A 58 4.82 -9.60 18.10
N LEU A 59 4.00 -10.42 17.45
CA LEU A 59 3.50 -10.16 16.10
C LEU A 59 2.65 -8.88 16.09
N CYS A 60 1.67 -8.75 16.99
CA CYS A 60 0.83 -7.55 17.07
C CYS A 60 1.65 -6.28 17.35
N LEU A 61 2.66 -6.35 18.22
CA LEU A 61 3.58 -5.23 18.48
C LEU A 61 4.37 -4.82 17.23
N SER A 62 4.71 -5.77 16.37
CA SER A 62 5.49 -5.52 15.14
C SER A 62 4.71 -4.73 14.08
N ARG A 63 3.37 -4.64 14.19
CA ARG A 63 2.49 -3.93 13.25
C ARG A 63 2.93 -2.50 12.94
N ASN A 64 3.46 -1.80 13.94
CA ASN A 64 3.84 -0.38 13.81
C ASN A 64 5.27 -0.18 13.34
N ALA A 65 6.03 -1.26 13.11
CA ALA A 65 7.38 -1.16 12.60
C ALA A 65 7.37 -0.48 11.22
N ASN A 66 8.20 0.56 11.07
CA ASN A 66 8.38 1.30 9.82
C ASN A 66 7.12 1.98 9.24
N ILE A 67 6.03 2.12 10.00
CA ILE A 67 4.78 2.71 9.49
C ILE A 67 4.99 4.13 8.95
N SER A 68 5.80 4.95 9.64
CA SER A 68 6.11 6.32 9.22
C SER A 68 6.84 6.34 7.88
N TRP A 69 7.83 5.46 7.69
CA TRP A 69 8.58 5.37 6.44
C TRP A 69 7.69 4.92 5.28
N ASN A 70 6.86 3.91 5.51
CA ASN A 70 5.91 3.42 4.52
C ASN A 70 4.92 4.52 4.11
N LEU A 71 4.37 5.26 5.09
CA LEU A 71 3.44 6.35 4.82
C LEU A 71 4.10 7.51 4.07
N MET A 72 5.32 7.91 4.46
CA MET A 72 6.06 8.96 3.74
C MET A 72 6.39 8.53 2.31
N SER A 73 6.70 7.25 2.09
CA SER A 73 6.92 6.72 0.74
C SER A 73 5.66 6.80 -0.13
N GLN A 74 4.50 6.47 0.44
CA GLN A 74 3.23 6.65 -0.25
C GLN A 74 2.94 8.12 -0.54
N ILE A 75 3.17 9.02 0.42
CA ILE A 75 3.00 10.46 0.21
C ILE A 75 3.90 10.98 -0.91
N ALA A 76 5.16 10.55 -0.96
CA ALA A 76 6.09 10.94 -2.02
C ALA A 76 5.55 10.53 -3.40
N LEU A 77 5.02 9.30 -3.53
CA LEU A 77 4.43 8.80 -4.76
C LEU A 77 3.11 9.50 -5.12
N SER A 78 2.22 9.72 -4.16
CA SER A 78 0.96 10.45 -4.37
C SER A 78 1.21 11.90 -4.80
N MET A 79 2.21 12.56 -4.21
CA MET A 79 2.58 13.93 -4.59
C MET A 79 3.26 13.98 -5.95
N PHE A 80 4.04 12.96 -6.31
CA PHE A 80 4.56 12.82 -7.67
C PHE A 80 3.41 12.68 -8.67
N ASP A 81 2.50 11.72 -8.45
CA ASP A 81 1.33 11.48 -9.28
C ASP A 81 0.47 12.73 -9.47
N TYR A 82 0.17 13.43 -8.37
CA TYR A 82 -0.55 14.69 -8.40
C TYR A 82 0.14 15.72 -9.31
N LYS A 83 1.44 15.96 -9.10
CA LYS A 83 2.18 17.01 -9.81
C LYS A 83 2.29 16.75 -11.32
N ILE A 84 2.52 15.51 -11.74
CA ILE A 84 2.65 15.18 -13.16
C ILE A 84 1.32 15.32 -13.92
N HIS A 85 0.18 15.13 -13.23
CA HIS A 85 -1.14 15.24 -13.82
C HIS A 85 -1.78 16.64 -13.71
N THR A 86 -1.21 17.54 -12.89
CA THR A 86 -1.71 18.93 -12.75
C THR A 86 -0.86 19.99 -13.43
N SER A 87 0.34 19.64 -13.90
CA SER A 87 1.30 20.60 -14.50
C SER A 87 1.46 20.35 -16.00
N SER A 88 1.53 21.40 -16.82
CA SER A 88 1.81 21.31 -18.25
C SER A 88 3.32 21.19 -18.50
N GLU A 89 3.74 20.18 -19.27
CA GLU A 89 5.14 19.92 -19.67
C GLU A 89 6.15 19.82 -18.51
N VAL A 90 6.19 18.67 -17.84
CA VAL A 90 7.14 18.39 -16.76
C VAL A 90 8.00 17.16 -17.06
N ASN A 91 9.30 17.25 -16.76
CA ASN A 91 10.16 16.08 -16.73
C ASN A 91 9.77 15.19 -15.55
N ALA A 92 9.19 14.02 -15.84
CA ALA A 92 8.70 13.11 -14.81
C ALA A 92 9.81 12.66 -13.85
N PHE A 93 11.04 12.46 -14.32
CA PHE A 93 12.14 12.06 -13.45
C PHE A 93 12.52 13.16 -12.45
N GLU A 94 12.62 14.41 -12.92
CA GLU A 94 12.92 15.55 -12.04
C GLU A 94 11.84 15.75 -10.98
N VAL A 95 10.56 15.62 -11.35
CA VAL A 95 9.44 15.71 -10.39
C VAL A 95 9.51 14.58 -9.36
N TYR A 96 9.83 13.36 -9.80
CA TYR A 96 10.01 12.22 -8.91
C TYR A 96 11.18 12.45 -7.93
N GLU A 97 12.33 12.88 -8.45
CA GLU A 97 13.52 13.19 -7.66
C GLU A 97 13.24 14.25 -6.59
N GLN A 98 12.56 15.35 -6.97
CA GLN A 98 12.15 16.39 -6.03
C GLN A 98 11.21 15.87 -4.93
N CYS A 99 10.28 14.99 -5.27
CA CYS A 99 9.39 14.37 -4.28
C CYS A 99 10.15 13.44 -3.33
N CYS A 100 11.09 12.65 -3.82
CA CYS A 100 11.97 11.82 -2.98
C CYS A 100 12.79 12.68 -2.01
N LYS A 101 13.48 13.72 -2.49
CA LYS A 101 14.26 14.61 -1.62
C LYS A 101 13.39 15.29 -0.55
N LYS A 102 12.21 15.78 -0.94
CA LYS A 102 11.33 16.52 -0.05
C LYS A 102 10.70 15.65 1.04
N TYR A 103 10.18 14.48 0.69
CA TYR A 103 9.36 13.68 1.61
C TYR A 103 10.11 12.50 2.23
N LEU A 104 11.16 12.01 1.58
CA LEU A 104 11.97 10.88 2.06
C LEU A 104 13.37 11.30 2.52
N SER A 105 13.79 12.53 2.24
CA SER A 105 15.16 13.01 2.48
C SER A 105 16.22 12.09 1.85
N LEU A 106 15.87 11.45 0.73
CA LEU A 106 16.73 10.54 -0.02
C LEU A 106 16.77 10.94 -1.49
N GLU A 107 17.90 10.65 -2.10
CA GLU A 107 18.09 10.67 -3.54
C GLU A 107 17.60 9.34 -4.13
N PRO A 108 16.84 9.35 -5.24
CA PRO A 108 16.42 8.11 -5.88
C PRO A 108 17.62 7.39 -6.50
N THR A 109 17.83 6.14 -6.10
CA THR A 109 18.87 5.31 -6.72
C THR A 109 18.43 4.90 -8.12
N LEU A 110 19.29 5.16 -9.09
CA LEU A 110 19.10 4.72 -10.47
C LEU A 110 19.05 3.17 -10.53
N GLU A 111 18.48 2.62 -11.61
CA GLU A 111 18.29 1.17 -11.85
C GLU A 111 17.37 0.40 -10.88
N THR A 112 16.72 1.09 -9.94
CA THR A 112 15.73 0.46 -9.06
C THR A 112 14.35 0.36 -9.71
N ASN A 113 13.45 -0.43 -9.11
CA ASN A 113 12.09 -0.63 -9.62
C ASN A 113 11.34 0.69 -9.87
N ASN A 114 11.56 1.70 -9.04
CA ASN A 114 10.86 2.99 -9.16
C ASN A 114 11.51 3.93 -10.18
N THR A 115 12.80 3.76 -10.49
CA THR A 115 13.52 4.61 -11.44
C THR A 115 13.63 4.01 -12.84
N ARG A 116 13.45 2.69 -12.97
CA ARG A 116 13.50 1.96 -14.24
C ARG A 116 12.58 2.52 -15.35
N PRO A 117 11.37 3.01 -15.08
CA PRO A 117 10.54 3.63 -16.11
C PRO A 117 11.16 4.87 -16.78
N PHE A 118 12.13 5.52 -16.12
CA PHE A 118 12.77 6.75 -16.61
C PHE A 118 14.07 6.49 -17.38
N TYR A 119 14.57 5.25 -17.40
CA TYR A 119 15.86 4.92 -18.01
C TYR A 119 15.94 5.06 -19.53
N ASN A 120 14.79 5.07 -20.22
CA ASN A 120 14.74 5.03 -21.70
C ASN A 120 14.26 6.34 -22.35
N LYS A 121 14.37 7.49 -21.68
CA LYS A 121 13.92 8.79 -22.22
C LYS A 121 15.06 9.78 -22.54
N GLU A 122 16.14 9.29 -23.14
CA GLU A 122 17.01 10.11 -24.02
C GLU A 122 16.67 9.96 -25.52
N ILE A 123 15.51 9.37 -25.87
CA ILE A 123 15.06 9.29 -27.26
C ILE A 123 13.62 9.77 -27.34
N GLY A 124 13.46 11.05 -27.65
CA GLY A 124 12.21 11.75 -27.88
C GLY A 124 12.46 13.25 -27.97
#